data_AF-A0A659R0V5-F1
#
_entry.id   AF-A0A659R0V5-F1
#
_cell.length_a   1.000
_cell.length_b   1.000
_cell.length_c   1.000
_cell.angle_alpha   90.00
_cell.angle_beta   90.00
_cell.angle_gamma   90.00
#
_symmetry.space_group_name_H-M   'P 1'
#
loop_
_entity.id
_entity.type
_entity.pdbx_description
1 polymer ?
#
loop_
_entity_poly.entity_id
_entity_poly.type
_entity_poly.pdbx_seq_one_letter_code
_entity_poly.pdbx_strand_id
1 'polypeptide(L)' 'MKFPGKRKSKHYFPVNARDPLLQQIQPEQETNASWVVGIDQTLVDIEAKVDDGFFRRDRFGAGEAWG' A
#
# COMPACT_ATOMS: atom_id res chain seq x y z
N MET A 1 -4.64 12.94 1.43
CA MET A 1 -4.62 11.76 0.51
C MET A 1 -3.96 12.19 -0.80
N LYS A 2 -3.26 11.31 -1.52
CA LYS A 2 -2.79 11.62 -2.88
C LYS A 2 -3.79 11.08 -3.90
N PHE A 3 -4.11 11.87 -4.92
CA PHE A 3 -5.02 11.43 -5.98
C PHE A 3 -4.38 10.30 -6.80
N PRO A 4 -5.06 9.16 -7.02
CA PRO A 4 -4.49 8.05 -7.77
C PRO A 4 -4.44 8.37 -9.28
N GLY A 5 -3.23 8.46 -9.82
CA GLY A 5 -2.96 8.69 -11.24
C GLY A 5 -2.87 10.17 -11.65
N LYS A 6 -2.42 10.43 -12.89
CA LYS A 6 -2.35 11.77 -13.49
C LYS A 6 -3.60 12.03 -14.34
N ARG A 7 -4.69 12.52 -13.75
CA ARG A 7 -5.88 12.96 -14.52
C ARG A 7 -6.02 14.48 -14.46
N LYS A 8 -6.31 15.12 -15.60
CA LYS A 8 -6.80 16.50 -15.67
C LYS A 8 -8.29 16.49 -15.27
N SER A 9 -8.62 16.41 -13.99
CA SER A 9 -10.02 16.42 -13.56
C SER A 9 -10.63 17.81 -13.75
N LYS A 10 -11.90 17.88 -14.20
CA LYS A 10 -12.69 19.12 -14.26
C LYS A 10 -13.19 19.57 -12.88
N HIS A 11 -13.27 18.62 -11.93
CA HIS A 11 -13.70 18.85 -10.55
C HIS A 11 -12.48 18.84 -9.62
N TYR A 12 -12.41 19.83 -8.73
CA TYR A 12 -11.35 19.99 -7.75
C TYR A 12 -11.47 18.89 -6.68
N PHE A 13 -10.40 18.12 -6.49
CA PHE A 13 -10.32 17.13 -5.42
C PHE A 13 -9.28 17.60 -4.40
N PRO A 14 -9.71 18.02 -3.20
CA PRO A 14 -8.79 18.56 -2.22
C PRO A 14 -7.92 17.46 -1.62
N VAL A 15 -6.61 17.69 -1.66
CA VAL A 15 -5.61 16.74 -1.17
C VAL A 15 -5.24 16.96 0.31
N ASN A 16 -5.60 18.14 0.84
CA ASN A 16 -5.35 18.58 2.21
C ASN A 16 -6.61 19.23 2.79
N ALA A 17 -6.93 18.91 4.04
CA ALA A 17 -8.09 19.45 4.76
C ALA A 17 -7.94 20.94 5.11
N ARG A 18 -6.72 21.50 5.07
CA ARG A 18 -6.43 22.92 5.38
C ARG A 18 -6.57 23.87 4.18
N ASP A 19 -7.31 23.48 3.14
CA ASP A 19 -7.59 24.38 2.03
C ASP A 19 -8.55 25.51 2.50
N PRO A 20 -8.17 26.80 2.36
CA PRO A 20 -9.00 27.93 2.79
C PRO A 20 -10.42 27.91 2.22
N LEU A 21 -10.61 27.35 1.03
CA LEU A 21 -11.93 27.24 0.38
C LEU A 21 -12.83 26.19 1.03
N LEU A 22 -12.26 25.24 1.79
CA LEU A 22 -13.00 24.17 2.45
C LEU A 22 -13.27 24.48 3.93
N GLN A 23 -12.44 25.29 4.58
CA GLN A 23 -12.56 25.62 6.00
C GLN A 23 -13.90 26.25 6.39
N GLN A 24 -14.56 26.95 5.47
CA GLN A 24 -15.89 27.56 5.71
C GLN A 24 -17.05 26.58 5.51
N ILE A 25 -16.81 25.41 4.91
CA ILE A 25 -17.84 24.45 4.48
C ILE A 25 -17.81 23.18 5.36
N GLN A 26 -16.71 22.93 6.09
CA GLN A 26 -16.55 21.73 6.91
C GLN A 26 -17.33 21.84 8.24
N PRO A 27 -18.23 20.89 8.55
CA PRO A 27 -18.86 20.81 9.87
C PRO A 27 -17.81 20.56 10.98
N GLU A 28 -18.07 21.06 12.18
CA GLU A 28 -17.11 21.11 13.31
C GLU A 28 -16.63 19.73 13.81
N GLN A 29 -17.27 18.64 13.38
CA GLN A 29 -16.91 17.26 13.72
C GLN A 29 -16.73 16.41 12.46
N GLU A 30 -15.55 16.49 11.85
CA GLU A 30 -15.21 15.63 10.72
C GLU A 30 -14.22 14.53 11.12
N THR A 31 -14.71 13.28 11.12
CA THR A 31 -13.86 12.08 11.04
C THR A 31 -13.34 11.91 9.60
N ASN A 32 -12.48 12.83 9.16
CA ASN A 32 -11.92 12.89 7.79
C ASN A 32 -10.81 11.89 7.47
N ALA A 33 -10.41 11.07 8.42
CA ALA A 33 -9.29 10.18 8.25
C ALA A 33 -9.78 8.88 7.59
N SER A 34 -9.37 8.67 6.34
CA SER A 34 -9.48 7.39 5.65
C SER A 34 -8.13 6.67 5.70
N TRP A 35 -8.13 5.43 6.16
CA TRP A 35 -6.95 4.57 6.20
C TRP A 35 -7.27 3.21 5.62
N VAL A 36 -6.26 2.56 5.03
CA VAL A 36 -6.34 1.17 4.59
C VAL A 36 -5.66 0.33 5.67
N VAL A 37 -6.30 -0.75 6.08
CA VAL A 37 -5.72 -1.75 6.97
C VAL A 37 -5.48 -3.04 6.19
N GLY A 38 -4.42 -3.75 6.53
CA GLY A 38 -4.09 -5.07 6.00
C GLY A 38 -3.71 -6.00 7.14
N ILE A 39 -3.95 -7.29 6.95
CA ILE A 39 -3.44 -8.35 7.81
C ILE A 39 -2.39 -9.07 6.98
N ASP A 40 -1.21 -9.24 7.56
CA ASP A 40 -0.10 -9.96 6.92
C ASP A 40 0.73 -10.66 7.98
N GLN A 41 1.53 -11.64 7.55
CA GLN A 41 2.53 -12.26 8.40
C GLN A 41 3.75 -11.33 8.49
N THR A 42 4.30 -11.17 9.70
CA THR A 42 5.56 -10.46 9.87
C THR A 42 6.70 -11.39 9.44
N LEU A 43 7.26 -11.13 8.25
CA LEU A 43 8.28 -11.97 7.63
C LEU A 43 9.61 -11.22 7.48
N VAL A 44 10.69 -11.99 7.30
CA VAL A 44 12.02 -11.49 6.96
C VAL A 44 12.52 -12.26 5.75
N ASP A 45 12.78 -11.54 4.66
CA ASP A 45 13.32 -12.14 3.45
C ASP A 45 14.82 -12.44 3.64
N ILE A 46 15.20 -13.70 3.40
CA ILE A 46 16.60 -14.16 3.39
C ILE A 46 16.95 -14.57 1.96
N GLU A 47 17.77 -13.77 1.30
CA GLU A 47 18.24 -14.04 -0.06
C GLU A 47 19.65 -14.64 -0.06
N ALA A 48 19.82 -15.77 -0.73
CA ALA A 48 21.12 -16.42 -0.91
C ALA A 48 21.23 -17.07 -2.29
N LYS A 49 22.44 -17.04 -2.87
CA LYS A 49 22.74 -17.84 -4.07
C LYS A 49 22.95 -19.29 -3.67
N VAL A 50 22.16 -20.18 -4.25
CA VAL A 50 22.27 -21.63 -4.07
C VAL A 50 22.46 -22.32 -5.42
N ASP A 51 23.04 -23.51 -5.41
CA ASP A 51 23.15 -24.36 -6.60
C ASP A 51 21.84 -25.11 -6.86
N ASP A 52 21.62 -25.54 -8.10
CA ASP A 52 20.40 -26.28 -8.48
C ASP A 52 20.23 -27.60 -7.71
N GLY A 53 21.30 -28.12 -7.10
CA GLY A 53 21.28 -29.28 -6.23
C GLY A 53 20.52 -29.05 -4.93
N PHE A 54 20.48 -27.82 -4.42
CA PHE A 54 19.80 -27.41 -3.18
C PHE A 54 18.30 -27.64 -3.26
N PHE A 55 17.66 -27.20 -4.36
CA PHE A 55 16.21 -27.37 -4.57
C PHE A 55 15.78 -28.84 -4.66
N ARG A 56 16.63 -29.71 -5.22
CA ARG A 56 16.31 -31.14 -5.39
C ARG A 56 16.39 -31.94 -4.09
N ARG A 57 17.19 -31.48 -3.12
CA ARG A 57 17.43 -32.20 -1.87
C ARG A 57 16.32 -31.94 -0.85
N ASP A 58 15.75 -30.74 -0.85
CA ASP A 58 14.87 -30.26 0.21
C ASP A 58 13.38 -30.15 -0.17
N ARG A 59 12.96 -30.72 -1.32
CA ARG A 59 11.57 -30.71 -1.84
C ARG A 59 10.97 -29.32 -2.09
N PHE A 60 11.82 -28.31 -2.34
CA PHE A 60 11.34 -26.99 -2.76
C PHE A 60 11.20 -26.98 -4.29
N GLY A 61 9.96 -26.89 -4.79
CA GLY A 61 9.67 -26.67 -6.20
C GLY A 61 10.16 -25.28 -6.63
N ALA A 62 10.82 -25.21 -7.79
CA ALA A 62 11.24 -23.93 -8.36
C ALA A 62 10.01 -23.07 -8.68
N GLY A 63 9.95 -21.86 -8.12
CA GLY A 63 8.85 -20.91 -8.34
C GLY A 63 7.69 -21.02 -7.34
N GLU A 64 7.78 -21.91 -6.35
CA GLU A 64 6.81 -21.97 -5.26
C GLU A 64 7.17 -20.98 -4.14
N ALA A 65 6.17 -20.28 -3.61
CA ALA A 65 6.31 -19.41 -2.45
C ALA A 65 6.12 -20.25 -1.19
N TRP A 66 7.17 -20.36 -0.38
CA TRP A 66 7.17 -21.11 0.87
C TRP A 66 7.14 -20.10 2.02
N GLY A 67 6.02 -20.05 2.73
CA GLY A 67 5.79 -19.19 3.89
C GLY A 67 5.49 -20.01 5.13
#